data_AF-A0A2G5N004-F1
#
_entry.id   AF-A0A2G5N004-F1
#
_cell.length_a   1.000
_cell.length_b   1.000
_cell.length_c   1.000
_cell.angle_alpha   90.00
_cell.angle_beta   90.00
_cell.angle_gamma   90.00
#
_symmetry.space_group_name_H-M   'P 1'
#
loop_
_entity.id
_entity.type
_entity.pdbx_description
1 polymer ?
#
loop_
_entity_poly.entity_id
_entity_poly.type
_entity_poly.pdbx_seq_one_letter_code
_entity_poly.pdbx_strand_id
1 'polypeptide(L)'
;MLDKLKQAFWKALTPDLIAETVEAPTQSLLSADVLSALGGVANVKSQQHVALTRVRVQLQEAGRLDEAALKAMGVAGVMVLSDGVVHLLTGL
;
A
#
# COMPACT_ATOMS: atom_id res chain seq x y z
N MET A 1 30.49 -13.96 -19.61
CA MET A 1 30.17 -12.70 -20.35
C MET A 1 28.67 -12.44 -20.39
N LEU A 2 27.83 -13.46 -20.61
CA LEU A 2 26.37 -13.33 -20.67
C LEU A 2 25.73 -12.76 -19.40
N ASP A 3 26.26 -13.08 -18.22
CA ASP A 3 25.70 -12.64 -16.93
C ASP A 3 25.80 -11.14 -16.70
N LYS A 4 26.93 -10.52 -17.08
CA LYS A 4 27.10 -9.07 -17.01
C LYS A 4 26.14 -8.33 -17.96
N LEU A 5 25.87 -8.90 -19.13
CA LEU A 5 24.94 -8.33 -20.09
C LEU A 5 23.49 -8.44 -19.58
N LYS A 6 23.10 -9.59 -19.01
CA LYS A 6 21.81 -9.77 -18.36
C LYS A 6 21.63 -8.80 -17.19
N GLN A 7 22.64 -8.63 -16.36
CA GLN A 7 22.57 -7.75 -15.19
C GLN A 7 22.49 -6.27 -15.60
N ALA A 8 23.23 -5.84 -16.61
CA ALA A 8 23.12 -4.49 -17.19
C ALA A 8 21.75 -4.27 -17.85
N PHE A 9 21.24 -5.28 -18.55
CA PHE A 9 19.92 -5.25 -19.18
C PHE A 9 18.79 -5.13 -18.15
N TRP A 10 18.79 -5.95 -17.10
CA TRP A 10 17.83 -5.84 -16.01
C TRP A 10 17.89 -4.48 -15.31
N LYS A 11 19.09 -3.95 -15.06
CA LYS A 11 19.27 -2.61 -14.46
C LYS A 11 18.75 -1.48 -15.36
N ALA A 12 18.88 -1.62 -16.68
CA ALA A 12 18.38 -0.65 -17.65
C ALA A 12 16.85 -0.72 -17.83
N LEU A 13 16.24 -1.88 -17.64
CA LEU A 13 14.79 -2.11 -17.72
C LEU A 13 14.03 -1.70 -16.46
N THR A 14 14.70 -1.73 -15.31
CA THR A 14 14.12 -1.34 -14.03
C THR A 14 14.97 -0.28 -13.33
N PRO A 15 15.18 0.90 -13.95
CA PRO A 15 15.94 1.97 -13.32
C PRO A 15 15.29 2.44 -12.00
N ASP A 16 13.98 2.25 -11.88
CA ASP A 16 13.17 2.56 -10.69
C ASP A 16 13.02 1.40 -9.69
N LEU A 17 13.79 0.29 -9.83
CA LEU A 17 13.84 -0.75 -8.80
C LEU A 17 14.67 -0.27 -7.59
N ILE A 18 14.18 0.78 -6.93
CA ILE A 18 14.70 1.25 -5.66
C ILE A 18 14.15 0.28 -4.62
N ALA A 19 15.04 -0.41 -3.90
CA ALA A 19 14.64 -1.13 -2.70
C ALA A 19 13.91 -0.14 -1.80
N GLU A 20 12.63 -0.40 -1.52
CA GLU A 20 11.74 0.53 -0.82
C GLU A 20 12.33 0.86 0.55
N THR A 21 13.02 2.00 0.65
CA THR A 21 13.33 2.61 1.93
C THR A 21 11.99 3.01 2.52
N VAL A 22 11.56 2.29 3.55
CA VAL A 22 10.39 2.64 4.35
C VAL A 22 10.75 3.89 5.17
N GLU A 23 10.74 5.06 4.52
CA GLU A 23 10.68 6.31 5.25
C GLU A 23 9.28 6.42 5.85
N ALA A 24 9.21 6.66 7.17
CA ALA A 24 7.94 6.87 7.83
C ALA A 24 7.27 8.12 7.22
N PRO A 25 6.06 8.01 6.65
CA PRO A 25 5.38 9.18 6.10
C PRO A 25 5.11 10.17 7.23
N THR A 26 5.52 11.42 7.08
CA THR A 26 5.11 12.52 7.98
C THR A 26 3.62 12.84 7.83
N GLN A 27 2.99 12.42 6.73
CA GLN A 27 1.56 12.50 6.47
C GLN A 27 1.03 11.19 5.91
N SER A 28 -0.14 10.76 6.40
CA SER A 28 -0.84 9.57 5.89
C SER A 28 -1.18 9.74 4.41
N LEU A 29 -1.04 8.66 3.63
CA LEU A 29 -1.47 8.60 2.22
C LEU A 29 -3.01 8.53 2.10
N LEU A 30 -3.69 8.28 3.22
CA LEU A 30 -5.12 8.08 3.34
C LEU A 30 -5.76 9.19 4.18
N SER A 31 -7.01 9.55 3.86
CA SER A 31 -7.80 10.51 4.63
C SER A 31 -8.07 10.01 6.06
N ALA A 32 -8.43 10.92 6.96
CA ALA A 32 -8.76 10.57 8.35
C ALA A 32 -9.92 9.58 8.45
N ASP A 33 -10.94 9.70 7.58
CA ASP A 33 -12.10 8.82 7.59
C ASP A 33 -11.72 7.40 7.14
N VAL A 34 -10.87 7.29 6.11
CA VAL A 34 -10.33 6.00 5.67
C VAL A 34 -9.49 5.37 6.78
N LEU A 35 -8.63 6.15 7.45
CA LEU A 35 -7.86 5.66 8.59
C LEU A 35 -8.77 5.19 9.74
N SER A 36 -9.88 5.87 10.00
CA SER A 36 -10.87 5.46 11.00
C SER A 36 -11.47 4.09 10.66
N ALA A 37 -11.91 3.89 9.40
CA ALA A 37 -12.44 2.62 8.94
C ALA A 37 -11.39 1.50 8.86
N LEU A 38 -10.10 1.82 8.81
CA LEU A 38 -9.02 0.85 8.99
C LEU A 38 -8.78 0.48 10.47
N GLY A 39 -9.62 0.95 11.40
CA GLY A 39 -9.46 0.73 12.84
C GLY A 39 -8.65 1.82 13.54
N GLY A 40 -8.41 2.95 12.89
CA GLY A 40 -7.65 4.10 13.39
C GLY A 40 -6.16 4.07 13.01
N VAL A 41 -5.49 5.22 13.15
CA VAL A 41 -4.06 5.39 12.84
C VAL A 41 -3.19 4.39 13.59
N ALA A 42 -3.54 4.11 14.86
CA ALA A 42 -2.83 3.15 15.69
C ALA A 42 -2.97 1.70 15.22
N ASN A 43 -3.86 1.36 14.26
CA ASN A 43 -3.93 0.03 13.66
C ASN A 43 -3.03 -0.10 12.41
N VAL A 44 -2.55 1.01 11.85
CA VAL A 44 -1.77 1.03 10.60
C VAL A 44 -0.27 0.97 10.90
N LYS A 45 0.43 -0.06 10.44
CA LYS A 45 1.89 -0.21 10.56
C LYS A 45 2.64 0.52 9.45
N SER A 46 2.14 0.42 8.22
CA SER A 46 2.74 1.09 7.06
C SER A 46 1.69 1.31 5.97
N GLN A 47 1.98 2.27 5.09
CA GLN A 47 1.18 2.61 3.92
C GLN A 47 2.12 2.85 2.75
N GLN A 48 1.73 2.45 1.55
CA GLN A 48 2.56 2.59 0.37
C GLN A 48 1.73 2.65 -0.90
N HIS A 49 2.06 3.58 -1.80
CA HIS A 49 1.58 3.54 -3.17
C HIS A 49 2.30 2.42 -3.91
N VAL A 50 1.53 1.41 -4.36
CA VAL A 50 2.05 0.26 -5.12
C VAL A 50 1.55 0.24 -6.56
N ALA A 51 0.63 1.15 -6.87
CA ALA A 51 0.22 1.52 -8.22
C ALA A 51 -0.42 2.92 -8.17
N LEU A 52 -0.76 3.47 -9.35
CA LEU A 52 -1.34 4.81 -9.47
C LEU A 52 -2.57 5.04 -8.57
N THR A 53 -3.45 4.04 -8.49
CA THR A 53 -4.71 4.13 -7.72
C THR A 53 -4.73 3.18 -6.54
N ARG A 54 -3.59 2.57 -6.17
CA ARG A 54 -3.53 1.51 -5.17
C ARG A 54 -2.60 1.84 -4.02
N VAL A 55 -3.18 1.88 -2.83
CA VAL A 55 -2.45 1.94 -1.58
C VAL A 55 -2.44 0.55 -0.94
N ARG A 56 -1.25 0.03 -0.65
CA ARG A 56 -1.07 -1.14 0.22
C ARG A 56 -0.89 -0.65 1.64
N VAL A 57 -1.67 -1.21 2.56
CA VAL A 57 -1.62 -0.91 3.98
C VAL A 57 -1.28 -2.19 4.73
N GLN A 58 -0.35 -2.10 5.67
CA GLN A 58 -0.11 -3.16 6.63
C GLN A 58 -0.86 -2.83 7.93
N LEU A 59 -1.75 -3.70 8.38
CA LEU A 59 -2.48 -3.53 9.64
C LEU A 59 -1.85 -4.34 10.79
N GLN A 60 -2.14 -3.94 12.03
CA GLN A 60 -1.88 -4.73 13.24
C GLN A 60 -2.96 -5.79 13.41
N GLU A 61 -4.22 -5.41 13.27
CA GLU A 61 -5.38 -6.28 13.46
C GLU A 61 -6.37 -6.07 12.30
N ALA A 62 -6.42 -7.02 11.37
CA ALA A 62 -7.32 -6.95 10.21
C ALA A 62 -8.81 -6.99 10.60
N GLY A 63 -9.16 -7.58 11.75
CA GLY A 63 -10.55 -7.66 12.22
C GLY A 63 -11.17 -6.32 12.64
N ARG A 64 -10.36 -5.25 12.76
CA ARG A 64 -10.83 -3.88 13.03
C ARG A 64 -11.19 -3.09 11.77
N LEU A 65 -10.98 -3.68 10.59
CA LEU A 65 -11.30 -3.07 9.31
C LEU A 65 -12.82 -3.09 9.06
N ASP A 66 -13.38 -1.93 8.78
CA ASP A 66 -14.76 -1.76 8.32
C ASP A 66 -14.79 -1.58 6.80
N GLU A 67 -14.92 -2.69 6.08
CA GLU A 67 -14.97 -2.71 4.61
C GLU A 67 -16.21 -1.96 4.06
N ALA A 68 -17.32 -1.99 4.79
CA ALA A 68 -18.55 -1.34 4.36
C ALA A 68 -18.41 0.19 4.41
N ALA A 69 -17.82 0.71 5.49
CA ALA A 69 -17.49 2.12 5.61
C ALA A 69 -16.52 2.58 4.51
N LEU A 70 -15.47 1.80 4.22
CA LEU A 70 -14.52 2.11 3.14
C LEU A 70 -15.22 2.26 1.78
N LYS A 71 -16.12 1.34 1.44
CA LYS A 71 -16.92 1.40 0.20
C LYS A 71 -17.83 2.61 0.17
N ALA A 72 -18.49 2.94 1.28
CA ALA A 72 -19.37 4.11 1.38
C ALA A 72 -18.61 5.43 1.19
N MET A 73 -17.32 5.47 1.52
CA MET A 73 -16.43 6.62 1.30
C MET A 73 -15.85 6.69 -0.11
N GLY A 74 -16.21 5.77 -1.01
CA GLY A 74 -15.75 5.76 -2.40
C GLY A 74 -14.45 4.99 -2.64
N VAL A 75 -13.96 4.20 -1.67
CA VAL A 75 -12.88 3.23 -1.93
C VAL A 75 -13.42 2.17 -2.90
N ALA A 76 -12.95 2.20 -4.14
CA ALA A 76 -13.51 1.42 -5.24
C ALA A 76 -13.29 -0.10 -5.09
N GLY A 77 -12.33 -0.49 -4.25
CA GLY A 77 -12.04 -1.89 -3.96
C GLY A 77 -11.20 -2.05 -2.72
N VAL A 78 -11.51 -3.09 -1.95
CA VAL A 78 -10.78 -3.52 -0.77
C VAL A 78 -10.43 -4.98 -0.97
N MET A 79 -9.15 -5.33 -0.82
CA MET A 79 -8.67 -6.71 -0.87
C MET A 79 -7.85 -6.98 0.37
N VAL A 80 -8.37 -7.83 1.25
CA VAL A 80 -7.67 -8.31 2.43
C VAL A 80 -6.86 -9.55 2.06
N LEU A 81 -5.57 -9.51 2.35
CA LEU A 81 -4.61 -10.60 2.14
C LEU A 81 -4.20 -11.20 3.49
N SER A 82 -3.38 -12.25 3.46
CA SER A 82 -2.79 -12.80 4.68
C SER A 82 -1.93 -11.78 5.41
N ASP A 83 -1.63 -12.09 6.68
CA ASP A 83 -0.70 -11.32 7.52
C ASP A 83 -1.08 -9.85 7.73
N GLY A 84 -2.36 -9.50 7.53
CA GLY A 84 -2.88 -8.14 7.77
C GLY A 84 -2.56 -7.14 6.66
N VAL A 85 -2.17 -7.61 5.47
CA VAL A 85 -1.99 -6.75 4.31
C VAL A 85 -3.35 -6.45 3.68
N VAL A 86 -3.62 -5.18 3.40
CA VAL A 86 -4.85 -4.72 2.74
C VAL A 86 -4.49 -3.85 1.55
N HIS A 87 -5.06 -4.13 0.38
CA HIS A 87 -4.98 -3.25 -0.78
C HIS A 87 -6.27 -2.45 -0.90
N LEU A 88 -6.13 -1.14 -1.01
CA LEU A 88 -7.22 -0.19 -1.24
C LEU A 88 -7.08 0.42 -2.63
N LEU A 89 -8.19 0.52 -3.37
CA LEU A 89 -8.27 1.30 -4.60
C LEU A 89 -8.82 2.69 -4.26
N THR A 90 -7.93 3.69 -4.19
CA THR A 90 -8.22 5.04 -3.67
C THR A 90 -8.52 6.08 -4.75
N GLY A 91 -8.47 5.70 -6.03
CA GLY A 91 -8.61 6.65 -7.15
C GLY A 91 -7.34 7.45 -7.43
N LEU A 92 -7.46 8.45 -8.31
CA LEU A 92 -6.42 9.42 -8.64
C LEU A 92 -6.66 10.74 -7.90
#